data_AF-A0A970L8X4-F1
#
_entry.id   AF-A0A970L8X4-F1
#
_cell.length_a   1.000
_cell.length_b   1.000
_cell.length_c   1.000
_cell.angle_alpha   90.00
_cell.angle_beta   90.00
_cell.angle_gamma   90.00
#
_symmetry.space_group_name_H-M   'P 1'
#
loop_
_entity.id
_entity.type
_entity.pdbx_description
1 polymer ?
#
loop_
_entity_poly.entity_id
_entity_poly.type
_entity_poly.pdbx_seq_one_letter_code
_entity_poly.pdbx_strand_id
1 'polypeptide(L)'
;MCSMKRSIWFNGLIGLMLILIGGVLFRGYRIWSTNDYLFKEHFNLEDSVMPEWYPLVTLGLGLISLVGILLVYFYKRLGVYLTIAGLFFSIVIQPEFMPDGTLYSMFTLFVFIGYGLAVIIPHWKEFK
;
A
#
# COMPACT_ATOMS: atom_id res chain seq x y z
N MET A 1 29.11 14.07 4.53
CA MET A 1 27.83 13.85 3.80
C MET A 1 27.01 15.12 3.88
N CYS A 2 26.84 15.85 2.78
CA CYS A 2 25.95 17.01 2.77
C CYS A 2 24.52 16.49 2.93
N SER A 3 23.86 16.81 4.04
CA SER A 3 22.47 16.45 4.29
C SER A 3 21.59 17.24 3.31
N MET A 4 21.22 16.67 2.18
CA MET A 4 20.23 17.28 1.28
C MET A 4 18.94 17.52 2.07
N LYS A 5 18.54 18.78 2.13
CA LYS A 5 17.37 19.20 2.90
C LYS A 5 16.12 18.77 2.13
N ARG A 6 15.47 17.69 2.59
CA ARG A 6 14.24 17.19 1.96
C ARG A 6 13.15 18.25 2.03
N SER A 7 12.38 18.38 0.95
CA SER A 7 11.22 19.28 0.90
C SER A 7 10.15 18.86 1.93
N ILE A 8 9.41 19.83 2.47
CA ILE A 8 8.26 19.57 3.35
C ILE A 8 7.25 18.66 2.64
N TRP A 9 7.05 18.88 1.33
CA TRP A 9 6.17 18.06 0.50
C TRP A 9 6.63 16.62 0.39
N PHE A 10 7.94 16.37 0.34
CA PHE A 10 8.50 15.03 0.31
C PHE A 10 8.26 14.29 1.63
N ASN A 11 8.57 14.93 2.76
CA ASN A 11 8.31 14.31 4.06
C ASN A 11 6.81 14.12 4.33
N GLY A 12 5.98 15.08 3.89
CA GLY A 12 4.53 14.99 3.95
C GLY A 12 3.98 13.82 3.14
N LEU A 13 4.49 13.62 1.91
CA LEU A 13 4.16 12.45 1.09
C LEU A 13 4.51 11.15 1.82
N ILE A 14 5.73 11.04 2.36
CA ILE A 14 6.16 9.83 3.06
C ILE A 14 5.24 9.55 4.26
N GLY A 15 4.93 10.57 5.08
CA GLY A 15 4.01 10.44 6.20
C GLY A 15 2.61 9.98 5.77
N LEU A 16 2.04 10.60 4.74
CA LEU A 16 0.75 10.21 4.17
C LEU A 16 0.76 8.75 3.69
N MET A 17 1.80 8.36 2.94
CA MET A 17 1.91 7.01 2.41
C MET A 17 2.10 5.96 3.51
N LEU A 18 2.83 6.28 4.59
CA LEU A 18 2.95 5.39 5.75
C LEU A 18 1.59 5.15 6.42
N ILE A 19 0.74 6.17 6.52
CA ILE A 19 -0.62 6.03 7.06
C ILE A 19 -1.46 5.14 6.13
N LEU A 20 -1.44 5.40 4.83
CA LEU A 20 -2.25 4.64 3.87
C LEU A 20 -1.81 3.17 3.79
N ILE A 21 -0.51 2.90 3.68
CA ILE A 21 0.00 1.52 3.67
C ILE A 21 -0.21 0.86 5.04
N GLY A 22 -0.10 1.62 6.13
CA GLY A 22 -0.46 1.18 7.47
C GLY A 22 -1.93 0.72 7.54
N GLY A 23 -2.84 1.41 6.84
CA GLY A 23 -4.23 0.97 6.71
C GLY A 23 -4.39 -0.34 5.94
N VAL A 24 -3.63 -0.56 4.86
CA VAL A 24 -3.61 -1.86 4.15
C VAL A 24 -3.15 -2.98 5.08
N LEU A 25 -2.08 -2.75 5.83
CA LEU A 25 -1.53 -3.72 6.79
C LEU A 25 -2.50 -3.98 7.95
N PHE A 26 -3.10 -2.94 8.51
CA PHE A 26 -4.09 -3.05 9.58
C PHE A 26 -5.30 -3.87 9.13
N ARG A 27 -5.78 -3.60 7.90
CA ARG A 27 -6.85 -4.39 7.28
C ARG A 27 -6.44 -5.86 7.14
N GLY A 28 -5.27 -6.14 6.56
CA GLY A 28 -4.74 -7.49 6.44
C GLY A 28 -4.65 -8.22 7.79
N TYR A 29 -4.19 -7.53 8.83
CA TYR A 29 -4.13 -8.05 10.20
C TYR A 29 -5.52 -8.33 10.78
N ARG A 30 -6.50 -7.44 10.56
CA ARG A 30 -7.87 -7.65 11.02
C ARG A 30 -8.48 -8.89 10.38
N ILE A 31 -8.37 -9.00 9.06
CA ILE A 31 -8.86 -10.13 8.28
C ILE A 31 -8.21 -11.44 8.73
N TRP A 32 -6.89 -11.42 8.97
CA TRP A 32 -6.16 -12.58 9.48
C TRP A 32 -6.58 -12.98 10.92
N SER A 33 -6.77 -12.01 11.80
CA SER A 33 -7.11 -12.27 13.20
C SER A 33 -8.56 -12.68 13.42
N THR A 34 -9.49 -12.22 12.57
CA THR A 34 -10.90 -12.64 12.62
C THR A 34 -11.19 -13.87 11.78
N ASN A 35 -10.30 -14.24 10.85
CA ASN A 35 -10.55 -15.27 9.83
C ASN A 35 -11.87 -15.07 9.08
N ASP A 36 -12.30 -13.82 8.94
CA ASP A 36 -13.58 -13.48 8.30
C ASP A 36 -13.50 -12.19 7.50
N TYR A 37 -14.40 -12.06 6.53
CA TYR A 37 -14.53 -10.88 5.69
C TYR A 37 -14.93 -9.67 6.53
N LEU A 38 -14.29 -8.53 6.27
CA LEU A 38 -14.79 -7.27 6.78
C LEU A 38 -16.12 -6.98 6.08
N PHE A 39 -17.18 -6.75 6.86
CA PHE A 39 -18.52 -6.40 6.37
C PHE A 39 -19.29 -7.52 5.65
N LYS A 40 -19.07 -8.79 6.01
CA LYS A 40 -19.76 -9.98 5.43
C LYS A 40 -21.29 -9.81 5.32
N GLU A 41 -21.92 -9.32 6.38
CA GLU A 41 -23.37 -9.07 6.47
C GLU A 41 -23.84 -7.95 5.54
N HIS A 42 -23.01 -6.91 5.33
CA HIS A 42 -23.36 -5.79 4.47
C HIS A 42 -23.32 -6.14 2.97
N PHE A 43 -22.50 -7.12 2.60
CA PHE A 43 -22.30 -7.54 1.21
C PHE A 43 -23.00 -8.86 0.86
N ASN A 44 -23.87 -9.39 1.73
CA ASN A 44 -24.58 -10.67 1.55
C ASN A 44 -23.64 -11.86 1.26
N LEU A 45 -22.53 -11.95 2.00
CA LEU A 45 -21.48 -12.96 1.78
C LEU A 45 -21.58 -14.14 2.74
N GLU A 46 -22.76 -14.43 3.30
CA GLU A 46 -22.95 -15.39 4.41
C GLU A 46 -22.35 -16.77 4.12
N ASP A 47 -22.50 -17.27 2.90
CA ASP A 47 -21.97 -18.57 2.45
C ASP A 47 -20.52 -18.52 1.93
N SER A 48 -19.92 -17.33 1.87
CA SER A 48 -18.56 -17.17 1.35
C SER A 48 -17.52 -17.57 2.40
N VAL A 49 -16.59 -18.42 2.00
CA VAL A 49 -15.44 -18.83 2.80
C VAL A 49 -14.20 -18.08 2.33
N MET A 50 -13.52 -17.42 3.26
CA MET A 50 -12.31 -16.67 2.94
C MET A 50 -11.16 -17.61 2.58
N PRO A 51 -10.47 -17.38 1.44
CA PRO A 51 -9.29 -18.16 1.11
C PRO A 51 -8.17 -17.97 2.15
N GLU A 52 -7.60 -19.06 2.65
CA GLU A 52 -6.58 -19.03 3.72
C GLU A 52 -5.31 -18.26 3.33
N TRP A 53 -4.97 -18.23 2.04
CA TRP A 53 -3.80 -17.53 1.52
C TRP A 53 -3.97 -16.00 1.53
N TYR A 54 -5.21 -15.51 1.45
CA TYR A 54 -5.50 -14.11 1.17
C TYR A 54 -5.05 -13.14 2.27
N PRO A 55 -5.26 -13.40 3.57
CA PRO A 55 -4.77 -12.52 4.62
C PRO A 55 -3.23 -12.41 4.62
N LEU A 56 -2.54 -13.54 4.41
CA LEU A 56 -1.08 -13.59 4.35
C LEU A 56 -0.51 -12.85 3.14
N VAL A 57 -1.13 -13.03 1.97
CA VAL A 57 -0.74 -12.30 0.75
C VAL A 57 -0.99 -10.80 0.91
N THR A 58 -2.12 -10.40 1.48
CA THR A 58 -2.43 -8.98 1.76
C THR A 58 -1.37 -8.36 2.68
N LEU A 59 -1.00 -9.05 3.77
CA LEU A 59 0.05 -8.61 4.68
C LEU A 59 1.41 -8.55 3.97
N GLY A 60 1.77 -9.57 3.21
CA GLY A 60 3.04 -9.63 2.48
C GLY A 60 3.19 -8.50 1.46
N LEU A 61 2.15 -8.24 0.67
CA LEU A 61 2.15 -7.15 -0.30
C LEU A 61 2.13 -5.77 0.37
N GLY A 62 1.40 -5.62 1.48
CA GLY A 62 1.46 -4.42 2.31
C GLY A 62 2.87 -4.16 2.88
N LEU A 63 3.57 -5.22 3.31
CA LEU A 63 4.96 -5.12 3.78
C LEU A 63 5.91 -4.75 2.64
N ILE A 64 5.74 -5.32 1.45
CA ILE A 64 6.50 -4.94 0.25
C ILE A 64 6.30 -3.45 -0.05
N SER A 65 5.07 -2.95 0.00
CA SER A 65 4.77 -1.53 -0.19
C SER A 65 5.40 -0.66 0.89
N LEU A 66 5.37 -1.11 2.16
CA LEU A 66 5.99 -0.41 3.27
C LEU A 66 7.51 -0.28 3.10
N VAL A 67 8.18 -1.40 2.78
CA VAL A 67 9.61 -1.42 2.45
C VAL A 67 9.89 -0.52 1.25
N GLY A 68 9.00 -0.54 0.23
CA GLY A 68 9.04 0.35 -0.92
C GLY A 68 9.11 1.82 -0.50
N ILE A 69 8.19 2.29 0.34
CA ILE A 69 8.16 3.68 0.81
C ILE A 69 9.36 4.04 1.68
N LEU A 70 9.83 3.12 2.52
CA LEU A 70 11.07 3.35 3.29
C LEU A 70 12.27 3.51 2.36
N LEU A 71 12.36 2.72 1.29
CA LEU A 71 13.38 2.87 0.26
C LEU A 71 13.24 4.17 -0.52
N VAL A 72 12.02 4.63 -0.82
CA VAL A 72 11.77 5.96 -1.41
C VAL A 72 12.31 7.06 -0.49
N TYR A 73 12.08 6.96 0.82
CA TYR A 73 12.63 7.91 1.79
C TYR A 73 14.17 7.98 1.73
N PHE A 74 14.84 6.86 1.47
CA PHE A 74 16.30 6.80 1.27
C PHE A 74 16.76 7.07 -0.18
N TYR A 75 15.89 7.61 -1.04
CA TYR A 75 16.18 7.91 -2.44
C TYR A 75 16.67 6.66 -3.21
N LYS A 76 15.98 5.52 -3.06
CA LYS A 76 16.28 4.30 -3.80
C LYS A 76 15.21 4.06 -4.86
N ARG A 77 15.61 3.96 -6.14
CA ARG A 77 14.66 3.81 -7.27
C ARG A 77 13.78 2.58 -7.12
N LEU A 78 14.39 1.50 -6.63
CA LEU A 78 13.70 0.25 -6.32
C LEU A 78 12.48 0.46 -5.41
N GLY A 79 12.54 1.41 -4.48
CA GLY A 79 11.43 1.73 -3.58
C GLY A 79 10.17 2.18 -4.31
N VAL A 80 10.31 2.96 -5.38
CA VAL A 80 9.18 3.44 -6.20
C VAL A 80 8.50 2.26 -6.88
N TYR A 81 9.29 1.38 -7.51
CA TYR A 81 8.77 0.20 -8.19
C TYR A 81 8.13 -0.80 -7.23
N LEU A 82 8.74 -1.05 -6.06
CA LEU A 82 8.17 -1.93 -5.03
C LEU A 82 6.86 -1.38 -4.45
N THR A 83 6.77 -0.07 -4.24
CA THR A 83 5.53 0.56 -3.76
C THR A 83 4.41 0.34 -4.76
N ILE A 84 4.65 0.65 -6.04
CA ILE A 84 3.68 0.48 -7.13
C ILE A 84 3.30 -0.99 -7.28
N ALA A 85 4.28 -1.90 -7.37
CA ALA A 85 4.03 -3.33 -7.55
C ALA A 85 3.25 -3.93 -6.37
N GLY A 86 3.65 -3.65 -5.13
CA GLY A 86 2.97 -4.18 -3.95
C GLY A 86 1.50 -3.74 -3.88
N LEU A 87 1.22 -2.46 -4.16
CA LEU A 87 -0.14 -1.93 -4.16
C LEU A 87 -0.94 -2.44 -5.37
N PHE A 88 -0.34 -2.51 -6.55
CA PHE A 88 -0.99 -3.03 -7.76
C PHE A 88 -1.38 -4.51 -7.59
N PHE A 89 -0.48 -5.35 -7.13
CA PHE A 89 -0.80 -6.75 -6.87
C PHE A 89 -1.80 -6.90 -5.72
N SER A 90 -1.81 -5.99 -4.73
CA SER A 90 -2.83 -5.99 -3.67
C SER A 90 -4.24 -5.69 -4.19
N ILE A 91 -4.37 -5.09 -5.37
CA ILE A 91 -5.63 -4.85 -6.06
C ILE A 91 -6.00 -6.08 -6.90
N VAL A 92 -5.06 -6.58 -7.71
CA VAL A 92 -5.30 -7.67 -8.67
C VAL A 92 -5.63 -9.00 -7.97
N ILE A 93 -5.05 -9.25 -6.80
CA ILE A 93 -5.21 -10.53 -6.08
C ILE A 93 -6.41 -10.55 -5.13
N GLN A 94 -7.24 -9.51 -5.12
CA GLN A 94 -8.43 -9.45 -4.27
C GLN A 94 -9.44 -10.53 -4.68
N PRO A 95 -10.04 -11.24 -3.72
CA PRO A 95 -11.21 -12.06 -3.98
C PRO A 95 -12.35 -11.21 -4.55
N GLU A 96 -13.19 -11.80 -5.41
CA GLU A 96 -14.31 -11.13 -6.09
C GLU A 96 -15.28 -10.41 -5.14
N PHE A 97 -15.26 -10.79 -3.85
CA PHE A 97 -16.17 -10.33 -2.82
C PHE A 97 -15.57 -9.30 -1.82
N MET A 98 -14.45 -8.65 -2.14
CA MET A 98 -13.85 -7.61 -1.28
C MET A 98 -13.67 -6.24 -1.97
N PRO A 99 -14.78 -5.50 -2.19
CA PRO A 99 -14.73 -4.17 -2.79
C PRO A 99 -13.98 -3.16 -1.92
N ASP A 100 -14.10 -3.28 -0.59
CA ASP A 100 -13.48 -2.40 0.40
C ASP A 100 -11.95 -2.38 0.26
N GLY A 101 -11.34 -3.57 0.12
CA GLY A 101 -9.90 -3.75 -0.01
C GLY A 101 -9.36 -3.26 -1.33
N THR A 102 -10.10 -3.61 -2.38
CA THR A 102 -9.80 -3.19 -3.73
C THR A 102 -9.80 -1.67 -3.80
N LEU A 103 -10.86 -1.02 -3.32
CA LEU A 103 -11.02 0.43 -3.34
C LEU A 103 -9.92 1.13 -2.52
N TYR A 104 -9.62 0.63 -1.32
CA TYR A 104 -8.61 1.24 -0.45
C TYR A 104 -7.19 1.10 -1.03
N SER A 105 -6.86 -0.07 -1.60
CA SER A 105 -5.56 -0.30 -2.25
C SER A 105 -5.43 0.51 -3.54
N MET A 106 -6.51 0.62 -4.33
CA MET A 106 -6.59 1.49 -5.51
C MET A 106 -6.41 2.96 -5.15
N PHE A 107 -7.10 3.43 -4.12
CA PHE A 107 -6.96 4.80 -3.63
C PHE A 107 -5.52 5.08 -3.19
N THR A 108 -4.91 4.16 -2.44
CA THR A 108 -3.52 4.29 -2.00
C THR A 108 -2.54 4.33 -3.18
N LEU A 109 -2.73 3.46 -4.18
CA LEU A 109 -1.93 3.47 -5.41
C LEU A 109 -2.12 4.77 -6.18
N PHE A 110 -3.35 5.25 -6.31
CA PHE A 110 -3.67 6.50 -6.97
C PHE A 110 -3.00 7.69 -6.29
N VAL A 111 -3.03 7.76 -4.96
CA VAL A 111 -2.33 8.82 -4.21
C VAL A 111 -0.83 8.77 -4.47
N PHE A 112 -0.21 7.59 -4.49
CA PHE A 112 1.21 7.45 -4.77
C PHE A 112 1.58 7.83 -6.21
N ILE A 113 0.81 7.38 -7.20
CA ILE A 113 1.08 7.69 -8.61
C ILE A 113 0.78 9.16 -8.92
N GLY A 114 -0.38 9.66 -8.49
CA GLY A 114 -0.85 11.01 -8.80
C GLY A 114 -0.04 12.09 -8.07
N TYR A 115 0.01 12.02 -6.74
CA TYR A 115 0.69 13.02 -5.93
C TYR A 115 2.14 12.63 -5.62
N GLY A 116 2.37 11.35 -5.35
CA GLY A 116 3.70 10.87 -4.97
C GLY A 116 4.73 11.03 -6.08
N LEU A 117 4.43 10.61 -7.30
CA LEU A 117 5.36 10.80 -8.42
C LEU A 117 5.57 12.28 -8.76
N ALA A 118 4.55 13.13 -8.63
CA ALA A 118 4.71 14.57 -8.83
C ALA A 118 5.74 15.19 -7.86
N VAL A 119 5.83 14.67 -6.63
CA VAL A 119 6.82 15.09 -5.63
C VAL A 119 8.17 14.38 -5.81
N ILE A 120 8.18 13.12 -6.27
CA ILE A 120 9.40 12.32 -6.44
C ILE A 120 10.18 12.68 -7.71
N ILE A 121 9.50 12.93 -8.83
CA ILE A 121 10.12 13.21 -10.15
C ILE A 121 11.13 14.37 -10.10
N PRO A 122 10.85 15.51 -9.44
CA PRO A 122 11.83 16.60 -9.30
C PRO A 122 13.15 16.15 -8.65
N HIS A 123 13.08 15.15 -7.77
CA HIS A 123 14.23 14.57 -7.07
C HIS A 123 14.81 13.33 -7.76
N TRP A 124 14.31 12.91 -8.93
CA TRP A 124 14.68 11.63 -9.55
C TRP A 124 16.19 11.43 -9.77
N LYS A 125 16.93 12.52 -10.01
CA LYS A 125 18.40 12.50 -10.15
C LYS A 125 19.12 12.10 -8.86
N GLU A 126 18.51 12.32 -7.71
CA GLU A 126 19.02 11.94 -6.40
C GLU A 126 18.82 10.45 -6.12
N PHE A 127 17.85 9.81 -6.81
CA PHE A 127 17.57 8.40 -6.63
C PHE A 127 18.65 7.52 -7.24
N LYS A 128 19.20 6.62 -6.41
CA LYS A 128 20.17 5.58 -6.79
C LYS A 128 19.53 4.21 -6.96
#